data_AF-A0YWI3-F1
#
_entry.id   AF-A0YWI3-F1
#
_cell.length_a   1.000
_cell.length_b   1.000
_cell.length_c   1.000
_cell.angle_alpha   90.00
_cell.angle_beta   90.00
_cell.angle_gamma   90.00
#
_symmetry.space_group_name_H-M   'P 1'
#
loop_
_entity.id
_entity.type
_entity.pdbx_description
1 polymer ?
#
loop_
_entity_poly.entity_id
_entity_poly.type
_entity_poly.pdbx_seq_one_letter_code
_entity_poly.pdbx_strand_id
1 'polypeptide(L)' 'MGLPWYRVHTVVLNDPGRLISVHLMHTALVAGWAGSMALYELAIFDPSDPVLNPMWRQGMFVMPFMARLGVT' A
#
# COMPACT_ATOMS: atom_id res chain seq x y z
N MET A 1 -7.66 6.62 37.23
CA MET A 1 -8.42 6.37 35.98
C MET A 1 -7.39 6.09 34.89
N GLY A 2 -7.56 5.01 34.11
CA GLY A 2 -6.60 4.64 33.06
C GLY A 2 -6.64 5.55 31.83
N LEU A 3 -5.81 5.27 30.83
CA LEU A 3 -5.83 5.99 29.55
C LEU A 3 -7.16 5.72 28.80
N PRO A 4 -7.84 6.75 28.25
CA PRO A 4 -8.94 6.55 27.32
C PRO A 4 -8.50 5.83 26.03
N TRP A 5 -9.40 5.08 25.40
CA TRP A 5 -9.10 4.24 24.23
C TRP A 5 -8.47 5.01 23.05
N TYR A 6 -8.86 6.26 22.84
CA TYR A 6 -8.34 7.09 21.73
C TYR A 6 -6.94 7.67 22.01
N ARG A 7 -6.36 7.44 23.20
CA ARG A 7 -5.01 7.91 23.57
C ARG A 7 -3.97 6.80 23.68
N VAL A 8 -4.32 5.56 23.32
CA VAL A 8 -3.43 4.40 23.57
C VAL A 8 -2.05 4.50 22.94
N HIS A 9 -1.91 5.17 21.79
CA HIS A 9 -0.60 5.34 21.15
C HIS A 9 0.27 6.45 21.75
N THR A 10 -0.23 7.25 22.70
CA THR A 10 0.59 8.27 23.38
C THR A 10 1.72 7.66 24.21
N VAL A 11 1.64 6.36 24.52
CA VAL A 11 2.64 5.63 25.30
C VAL A 11 4.03 5.57 24.65
N VAL A 12 4.14 5.77 23.33
CA VAL A 12 5.43 5.77 22.62
C VAL A 12 6.02 7.16 22.41
N LEU A 13 5.36 8.23 22.87
CA LEU A 13 5.76 9.61 22.58
C LEU A 13 7.19 9.95 23.06
N ASN A 14 7.60 9.40 24.20
CA ASN A 14 8.93 9.59 24.80
C ASN A 14 9.75 8.28 24.83
N ASP A 15 9.41 7.32 23.96
CA ASP A 15 10.15 6.06 23.80
C ASP A 15 10.61 5.94 22.34
N PRO A 16 11.77 6.54 21.98
CA PRO A 16 12.22 6.60 20.58
C PRO A 16 12.40 5.23 19.93
N GLY A 17 12.82 4.22 20.70
CA GLY A 17 13.03 2.86 20.23
C GLY A 17 11.72 2.17 19.84
N ARG A 18 10.69 2.30 20.66
CA ARG A 18 9.36 1.78 20.30
C ARG A 18 8.66 2.63 19.25
N LEU A 19 8.91 3.94 19.27
CA LEU A 19 8.40 4.84 18.26
C LEU A 19 8.93 4.45 16.86
N ILE A 20 10.22 4.19 16.69
CA ILE A 20 10.74 3.74 15.39
C ILE A 20 10.20 2.35 15.02
N SER A 21 9.99 1.44 16.00
CA SER A 21 9.41 0.13 15.74
C SER A 21 7.99 0.21 15.18
N VAL A 22 7.12 1.07 15.70
CA VAL A 22 5.77 1.25 15.14
C VAL A 22 5.78 1.94 13.78
N HIS A 23 6.75 2.82 13.52
CA HIS A 23 6.95 3.35 12.16
C HIS A 23 7.35 2.25 11.18
N LEU A 24 8.27 1.34 11.57
CA LEU A 24 8.63 0.19 10.74
C LEU A 24 7.43 -0.72 10.49
N MET A 25 6.61 -0.99 11.50
CA MET A 25 5.37 -1.75 11.33
C MET A 25 4.45 -1.08 10.31
N HIS A 26 4.21 0.23 10.43
CA HIS A 26 3.38 0.97 9.49
C HIS A 26 3.95 0.92 8.05
N THR A 27 5.25 1.13 7.88
CA THR A 27 5.91 1.03 6.58
C THR A 27 5.80 -0.38 5.99
N ALA A 28 5.97 -1.42 6.80
CA ALA A 28 5.84 -2.80 6.37
C ALA A 28 4.40 -3.12 5.91
N LEU A 29 3.37 -2.62 6.60
CA LEU A 29 1.98 -2.77 6.20
C LEU A 29 1.71 -2.10 4.84
N VAL A 30 2.21 -0.87 4.65
CA VAL A 30 2.02 -0.14 3.39
C VAL A 30 2.76 -0.82 2.23
N ALA A 31 4.02 -1.24 2.45
CA ALA A 31 4.79 -1.96 1.43
C ALA A 31 4.15 -3.31 1.09
N GLY A 32 3.65 -4.03 2.11
CA GLY A 32 2.90 -5.28 1.93
C GLY A 32 1.62 -5.08 1.12
N TRP A 33 0.85 -4.02 1.41
CA TRP A 33 -0.33 -3.68 0.62
C TRP A 33 0.03 -3.36 -0.84
N ALA A 34 1.07 -2.56 -1.08
CA ALA A 34 1.48 -2.18 -2.43
C ALA A 34 1.87 -3.41 -3.27
N GLY A 35 2.63 -4.34 -2.68
CA GLY A 35 3.00 -5.60 -3.32
C GLY A 35 1.78 -6.51 -3.58
N SER A 36 0.92 -6.70 -2.58
CA SER A 36 -0.29 -7.51 -2.71
C SER A 36 -1.24 -6.98 -3.79
N MET A 37 -1.44 -5.66 -3.86
CA MET A 37 -2.28 -5.05 -4.90
C MET A 37 -1.68 -5.22 -6.30
N ALA A 38 -0.37 -5.03 -6.45
CA ALA A 38 0.29 -5.23 -7.75
C ALA A 38 0.21 -6.70 -8.20
N LEU A 39 0.43 -7.66 -7.29
CA LEU A 39 0.29 -9.09 -7.59
C LEU A 39 -1.15 -9.47 -7.93
N TYR A 40 -2.13 -8.90 -7.22
CA TYR A 40 -3.54 -9.12 -7.52
C TYR A 40 -3.92 -8.59 -8.90
N GLU A 41 -3.57 -7.34 -9.22
CA GLU A 41 -3.82 -6.74 -10.54
C GLU A 41 -3.16 -7.55 -11.65
N LEU A 42 -1.89 -7.94 -11.48
CA LEU A 42 -1.18 -8.77 -12.45
C LEU A 42 -1.87 -10.12 -12.69
N ALA A 43 -2.46 -10.73 -11.65
CA ALA A 43 -3.15 -12.02 -11.77
C ALA A 43 -4.45 -11.95 -12.59
N ILE A 44 -5.06 -10.77 -12.71
CA ILE A 44 -6.36 -10.60 -13.40
C ILE A 44 -6.28 -9.70 -14.63
N PHE A 45 -5.13 -9.06 -14.90
CA PHE A 45 -4.95 -8.16 -16.03
C PHE A 45 -4.91 -8.92 -17.36
N ASP A 46 -5.71 -8.46 -18.32
CA ASP A 46 -5.69 -8.90 -19.71
C ASP A 46 -4.89 -7.93 -20.58
N PRO A 47 -3.65 -8.26 -21.01
CA PRO A 47 -2.83 -7.37 -21.82
C PRO A 47 -3.11 -7.48 -23.33
N SER A 48 -4.08 -8.30 -23.77
CA SER A 48 -4.22 -8.68 -25.19
C SER A 48 -4.62 -7.55 -26.14
N ASP A 49 -5.32 -6.51 -25.65
CA ASP A 49 -5.77 -5.38 -26.45
C ASP A 49 -5.58 -4.04 -25.72
N PRO A 50 -4.47 -3.33 -25.95
CA PRO A 50 -4.23 -2.03 -25.34
C PRO A 50 -5.06 -0.89 -25.94
N VAL A 51 -5.69 -1.07 -27.11
CA VAL A 51 -6.46 -0.02 -27.79
C VAL A 51 -7.89 -0.01 -27.24
N LEU A 52 -8.56 -1.15 -27.29
CA LEU A 52 -9.94 -1.25 -26.85
C LEU A 52 -10.04 -1.71 -25.41
N ASN A 53 -9.10 -2.48 -24.84
CA ASN A 53 -9.16 -2.96 -23.45
C ASN A 53 -8.01 -2.48 -22.54
N PRO A 54 -7.71 -1.17 -22.46
CA PRO A 54 -6.61 -0.67 -21.63
C PRO A 54 -6.86 -0.82 -20.12
N MET A 55 -5.79 -0.70 -19.33
CA MET A 55 -5.77 -0.87 -17.86
C MET A 55 -6.91 -0.16 -17.10
N TRP A 56 -7.28 1.06 -17.51
CA TRP A 56 -8.33 1.84 -16.85
C TRP A 56 -9.74 1.28 -17.07
N ARG A 57 -9.98 0.47 -18.10
CA ARG A 57 -11.25 -0.24 -18.28
C ARG A 57 -11.35 -1.50 -17.43
N GLN A 58 -10.22 -2.05 -17.02
CA GLN A 58 -10.16 -3.30 -16.26
C GLN A 58 -10.15 -3.07 -14.74
N GLY A 59 -10.29 -1.82 -14.29
CA GLY A 59 -10.28 -1.48 -12.85
C GLY A 59 -8.88 -1.51 -12.21
N MET A 60 -7.82 -1.41 -13.02
CA MET A 60 -6.45 -1.41 -12.51
C MET A 60 -6.13 -0.07 -11.85
N PHE A 61 -5.66 -0.12 -10.61
CA PHE A 61 -5.36 1.05 -9.80
C PHE A 61 -3.85 1.30 -9.70
N VAL A 62 -3.04 0.30 -9.31
CA VAL A 62 -1.60 0.49 -9.06
C VAL A 62 -0.72 0.36 -10.30
N MET A 63 -1.10 -0.45 -11.30
CA MET A 63 -0.36 -0.56 -12.56
C MET A 63 -0.18 0.77 -13.32
N PRO A 64 -1.20 1.66 -13.43
CA PRO A 64 -1.00 3.00 -13.98
C PRO A 64 0.12 3.82 -13.29
N PHE A 65 0.30 3.68 -11.97
CA PHE A 65 1.36 4.39 -11.24
C PHE A 65 2.75 3.84 -11.58
N MET A 66 2.87 2.53 -11.78
CA MET A 66 4.10 1.86 -12.23
C MET A 66 4.44 2.29 -13.67
N ALA A 67 3.47 2.24 -14.58
CA ALA A 67 3.64 2.65 -15.98
C ALA A 67 4.07 4.11 -16.12
N ARG A 68 3.53 5.00 -15.27
CA ARG A 68 3.95 6.42 -15.22
C ARG A 68 5.44 6.60 -14.97
N LEU A 69 6.08 5.65 -14.27
CA LEU A 69 7.51 5.67 -13.95
C LEU A 69 8.35 4.75 -14.86
N GLY A 70 7.77 4.24 -15.94
CA GLY A 70 8.48 3.46 -16.96
C GLY A 70 8.54 1.96 -16.71
N VAL A 71 7.77 1.42 -15.76
CA VAL A 71 7.60 -0.03 -15.61
C VAL A 71 6.41 -0.47 -16.47
N THR A 72 6.71 -1.07 -17.63
CA THR A 72 5.73 -1.43 -18.69
C THR A 72 5.69 -2.91 -18.96
#